data_AF-A0A366W3K2-F1
#
_entry.id   AF-A0A366W3K2-F1
#
_cell.length_a   1.000
_cell.length_b   1.000
_cell.length_c   1.000
_cell.angle_alpha   90.00
_cell.angle_beta   90.00
_cell.angle_gamma   90.00
#
_symmetry.space_group_name_H-M   'P 1'
#
loop_
_entity.id
_entity.type
_entity.pdbx_description
1 polymer ?
#
loop_
_entity_poly.entity_id
_entity_poly.type
_entity_poly.pdbx_seq_one_letter_code
_entity_poly.pdbx_strand_id
1 'polypeptide(L)'
;MKTQRSPNQLKGFTLIELLITVLIASLSVLGLAYTQNKSLQYARSSSQYTLASIEASNTVEQIWNSLCELKDGTESLDDLTLADGFTRSFDPNTFDITSTLAITIDWGDQRLADVEDEITVQAVFPDICP
;
A
#
# COMPACT_ATOMS: atom_id res chain seq x y z
N MET A 1 -23.38 -76.69 9.10
CA MET A 1 -22.37 -75.69 8.72
C MET A 1 -23.08 -74.33 8.68
N LYS A 2 -22.82 -73.43 9.64
CA LYS A 2 -23.52 -72.14 9.76
C LYS A 2 -22.65 -71.04 9.14
N THR A 3 -23.07 -70.47 8.01
CA THR A 3 -22.44 -69.30 7.39
C THR A 3 -23.20 -68.04 7.79
N GLN A 4 -22.59 -67.27 8.70
CA GLN A 4 -23.10 -66.01 9.25
C GLN A 4 -22.83 -64.88 8.25
N ARG A 5 -23.88 -64.33 7.61
CA ARG A 5 -23.78 -63.14 6.76
C ARG A 5 -23.73 -61.88 7.63
N SER A 6 -22.63 -61.13 7.55
CA SER A 6 -22.53 -59.78 8.10
C SER A 6 -23.40 -58.81 7.29
N PRO A 7 -24.26 -57.97 7.91
CA PRO A 7 -25.00 -56.96 7.19
C PRO A 7 -24.10 -55.75 6.90
N ASN A 8 -23.85 -55.47 5.62
CA ASN A 8 -23.26 -54.21 5.16
C ASN A 8 -24.22 -53.06 5.51
N GLN A 9 -23.86 -52.23 6.49
CA GLN A 9 -24.55 -50.98 6.76
C GLN A 9 -24.10 -49.91 5.76
N LEU A 10 -24.75 -49.86 4.60
CA LEU A 10 -24.73 -48.67 3.74
C LEU A 10 -25.65 -47.62 4.39
N LYS A 11 -25.11 -46.84 5.32
CA LYS A 11 -25.81 -45.65 5.87
C LYS A 11 -25.71 -44.53 4.84
N GLY A 12 -26.81 -44.24 4.16
CA GLY A 12 -26.93 -43.05 3.31
C GLY A 12 -26.89 -41.77 4.14
N PHE A 13 -26.38 -40.70 3.56
CA PHE A 13 -26.38 -39.35 4.15
C PHE A 13 -27.82 -38.93 4.44
N THR A 14 -28.06 -38.46 5.66
CA THR A 14 -29.39 -37.95 6.00
C THR A 14 -29.58 -36.54 5.41
N LEU A 15 -30.81 -36.18 5.03
CA LEU A 15 -31.08 -34.84 4.46
C LEU A 15 -30.75 -33.70 5.44
N ILE A 16 -30.98 -33.94 6.74
CA ILE A 16 -30.63 -32.97 7.79
C ILE A 16 -29.11 -32.84 7.95
N GLU A 17 -28.36 -33.93 7.79
CA GLU A 17 -26.91 -33.93 7.86
C GLU A 17 -26.29 -33.15 6.69
N LEU A 18 -26.83 -33.31 5.48
CA LEU A 18 -26.42 -32.52 4.32
C LEU A 18 -26.72 -31.02 4.54
N LEU A 19 -27.88 -30.69 5.08
CA LEU A 19 -28.28 -29.31 5.37
C LEU A 19 -27.35 -28.67 6.42
N ILE A 20 -27.03 -29.40 7.49
CA ILE A 20 -26.06 -28.97 8.50
C ILE A 20 -24.66 -28.82 7.88
N THR A 21 -24.25 -29.71 6.99
CA THR A 21 -22.95 -29.65 6.31
C THR A 21 -22.84 -28.39 5.45
N VAL A 22 -23.86 -28.09 4.64
CA VAL A 22 -23.89 -26.88 3.81
C VAL A 22 -23.93 -25.62 4.69
N LEU A 23 -24.67 -25.64 5.80
CA LEU A 23 -24.69 -24.56 6.77
C LEU A 23 -23.29 -24.28 7.33
N ILE A 24 -22.59 -25.29 7.85
CA ILE A 24 -21.24 -25.14 8.40
C ILE A 24 -20.24 -24.70 7.32
N ALA A 25 -20.35 -25.25 6.11
CA ALA A 25 -19.50 -24.87 4.98
C ALA A 25 -19.68 -23.40 4.61
N SER A 26 -20.92 -22.91 4.52
CA SER A 26 -21.20 -21.49 4.24
C SER A 26 -20.62 -20.56 5.31
N LEU A 27 -20.81 -20.88 6.60
CA LEU A 27 -20.25 -20.12 7.71
C LEU A 27 -18.71 -20.09 7.67
N SER A 28 -18.09 -21.20 7.27
CA SER A 28 -16.64 -21.30 7.14
C SER A 28 -16.09 -20.39 6.03
N VAL A 29 -16.74 -20.35 4.86
CA VAL A 29 -16.34 -19.46 3.75
C VAL A 29 -16.52 -17.99 4.12
N LEU A 30 -17.61 -17.64 4.82
CA LEU A 30 -17.83 -16.28 5.30
C LEU A 30 -16.76 -15.85 6.32
N GLY A 31 -16.39 -16.75 7.23
CA GLY A 31 -15.30 -16.50 8.18
C GLY A 31 -13.95 -16.27 7.48
N LEU A 32 -13.65 -17.04 6.44
CA LEU A 32 -12.42 -16.88 5.64
C LEU A 32 -12.42 -15.58 4.81
N ALA A 33 -13.56 -15.17 4.27
CA ALA A 33 -13.66 -13.90 3.54
C ALA A 33 -13.43 -12.70 4.47
N TYR A 34 -13.93 -12.76 5.70
CA TYR A 34 -13.72 -11.72 6.71
C TYR A 34 -12.24 -11.56 7.06
N THR A 35 -11.50 -12.66 7.23
CA THR A 35 -10.07 -12.61 7.58
C THR A 35 -9.20 -12.09 6.42
N GLN A 36 -9.55 -12.41 5.18
CA GLN A 36 -8.80 -11.94 4.00
C GLN A 36 -8.87 -10.42 3.79
N ASN A 37 -9.91 -9.75 4.29
CA ASN A 37 -10.05 -8.30 4.13
C ASN A 37 -8.87 -7.51 4.72
N LYS A 38 -8.27 -7.99 5.82
CA LYS A 38 -7.10 -7.35 6.44
C LYS A 38 -5.83 -7.56 5.62
N SER A 39 -5.63 -8.76 5.07
CA SER A 39 -4.49 -9.03 4.18
C SER A 39 -4.53 -8.13 2.93
N LEU A 40 -5.71 -7.93 2.34
CA LEU A 40 -5.89 -6.99 1.23
C LEU A 40 -5.60 -5.53 1.59
N GLN A 41 -5.95 -5.11 2.81
CA GLN A 41 -5.62 -3.78 3.32
C GLN A 41 -4.11 -3.56 3.34
N TYR A 42 -3.35 -4.50 3.94
CA TYR A 42 -1.90 -4.40 4.00
C TYR A 42 -1.23 -4.48 2.62
N ALA A 43 -1.71 -5.34 1.73
CA ALA A 43 -1.16 -5.43 0.37
C ALA A 43 -1.34 -4.14 -0.43
N ARG A 44 -2.44 -3.40 -0.19
CA ARG A 44 -2.66 -2.09 -0.81
C ARG A 44 -1.73 -1.03 -0.24
N SER A 45 -1.60 -0.97 1.08
CA SER A 45 -0.69 -0.04 1.75
C SER A 45 0.77 -0.27 1.31
N SER A 46 1.24 -1.51 1.20
CA SER A 46 2.60 -1.79 0.69
C SER A 46 2.79 -1.38 -0.77
N SER A 47 1.73 -1.47 -1.58
CA SER A 47 1.76 -0.96 -2.96
C SER A 47 1.85 0.57 -3.00
N GLN A 48 1.07 1.26 -2.15
CA GLN A 48 1.13 2.71 -2.04
C GLN A 48 2.49 3.19 -1.56
N TYR A 49 3.08 2.52 -0.57
CA TYR A 49 4.45 2.78 -0.12
C TYR A 49 5.47 2.67 -1.27
N THR A 50 5.35 1.62 -2.09
CA THR A 50 6.26 1.42 -3.23
C THR A 50 6.09 2.55 -4.26
N LEU A 51 4.85 2.96 -4.55
CA LEU A 51 4.57 4.07 -5.45
C LEU A 51 5.05 5.41 -4.88
N ALA A 52 4.84 5.67 -3.59
CA ALA A 52 5.32 6.86 -2.90
C ALA A 52 6.85 6.95 -2.94
N SER A 53 7.55 5.83 -2.78
CA SER A 53 9.01 5.77 -2.91
C SER A 53 9.50 6.08 -4.33
N ILE A 54 8.77 5.63 -5.35
CA ILE A 54 9.05 5.98 -6.75
C ILE A 54 8.82 7.48 -6.95
N GLU A 55 7.71 8.03 -6.46
CA GLU A 55 7.40 9.47 -6.59
C GLU A 55 8.38 10.38 -5.84
N ALA A 56 8.88 9.94 -4.68
CA ALA A 56 9.95 10.65 -3.97
C ALA A 56 11.22 10.72 -4.84
N SER A 57 11.59 9.62 -5.49
CA SER A 57 12.75 9.57 -6.39
C SER A 57 12.54 10.41 -7.65
N ASN A 58 11.35 10.32 -8.26
CA ASN A 58 10.95 11.13 -9.41
C ASN A 58 10.97 12.63 -9.06
N THR A 59 10.56 13.02 -7.85
CA THR A 59 10.66 14.40 -7.38
C THR A 59 12.12 14.85 -7.31
N VAL A 60 13.02 14.04 -6.75
CA VAL A 60 14.45 14.34 -6.71
C VAL A 60 15.02 14.50 -8.12
N GLU A 61 14.61 13.65 -9.07
CA GLU A 61 15.04 13.73 -10.47
C GLU A 61 14.53 14.99 -11.17
N GLN A 62 13.26 15.38 -10.92
CA GLN A 62 12.71 16.62 -11.47
C GLN A 62 13.46 17.84 -10.92
N ILE A 63 13.75 17.89 -9.61
CA ILE A 63 14.58 18.95 -9.02
C ILE A 63 15.97 18.97 -9.63
N TRP A 64 16.57 17.80 -9.89
CA TRP A 64 17.86 17.72 -10.57
C TRP A 64 17.81 18.29 -11.99
N ASN A 65 16.71 18.06 -12.71
CA ASN A 65 16.53 18.53 -14.08
C ASN A 65 16.37 20.06 -14.15
N SER A 66 15.64 20.68 -13.22
CA SER A 66 15.44 22.14 -13.15
C SER A 66 16.21 22.83 -12.01
N LEU A 67 17.34 22.24 -11.60
CA LEU A 67 18.11 22.67 -10.43
C LEU A 67 18.45 24.18 -10.42
N CYS A 68 18.89 24.71 -11.56
CA CYS A 68 19.28 26.11 -11.66
C CYS A 68 18.08 27.05 -11.78
N GLU A 69 16.99 26.60 -12.38
CA GLU A 69 15.74 27.37 -12.48
C GLU A 69 15.07 27.49 -11.11
N LEU A 70 15.14 26.43 -10.28
CA LEU A 70 14.75 26.45 -8.87
C LEU A 70 15.65 27.37 -8.03
N LYS A 71 16.97 27.33 -8.22
CA LYS A 71 17.93 28.19 -7.50
C LYS A 71 17.69 29.68 -7.80
N ASP A 72 17.46 30.01 -9.07
CA ASP A 72 17.25 31.39 -9.52
C ASP A 72 15.81 31.87 -9.30
N GLY A 73 14.92 30.99 -8.81
CA GLY A 73 13.52 31.30 -8.52
C GLY A 73 12.63 31.46 -9.76
N THR A 74 13.08 30.94 -10.91
CA THR A 74 12.30 30.92 -12.15
C THR A 74 11.22 29.85 -12.11
N GLU A 75 11.50 28.71 -11.46
CA GLU A 75 10.55 27.63 -11.18
C GLU A 75 10.36 27.44 -9.68
N SER A 76 9.16 27.02 -9.26
CA SER A 76 8.84 26.70 -7.87
C SER A 76 8.82 25.19 -7.63
N LEU A 77 9.11 24.77 -6.39
CA LEU A 77 8.92 23.38 -5.94
C LEU A 77 7.46 22.89 -6.10
N ASP A 78 6.52 23.84 -6.07
CA ASP A 78 5.09 23.56 -6.27
C ASP A 78 4.74 23.21 -7.72
N ASP A 79 5.59 23.59 -8.69
CA ASP A 79 5.36 23.34 -10.12
C ASP A 79 5.77 21.92 -10.54
N LEU A 80 6.50 21.19 -9.69
CA LEU A 80 6.94 19.83 -9.98
C LEU A 80 5.75 18.87 -10.02
N THR A 81 5.74 17.98 -11.00
CA THR A 81 4.65 17.02 -11.19
C THR A 81 4.63 15.96 -10.08
N LEU A 82 3.43 15.52 -9.72
CA LEU A 82 3.17 14.45 -8.76
C LEU A 82 1.96 13.64 -9.24
N ALA A 83 1.99 12.33 -9.04
CA ALA A 83 0.87 11.47 -9.37
C ALA A 83 -0.36 11.76 -8.47
N ASP A 84 -1.56 11.55 -9.03
CA ASP A 84 -2.82 11.72 -8.30
C ASP A 84 -2.89 10.80 -7.08
N GLY A 85 -3.44 11.33 -5.98
CA GLY A 85 -3.63 10.57 -4.74
C GLY A 85 -2.43 10.61 -3.78
N PHE A 86 -1.38 11.36 -4.12
CA PHE A 86 -0.29 11.68 -3.22
C PHE A 86 -0.27 13.17 -2.88
N THR A 87 0.22 13.48 -1.68
CA THR A 87 0.56 14.85 -1.28
C THR A 87 2.05 14.91 -1.04
N ARG A 88 2.66 16.02 -1.46
CA ARG A 88 4.08 16.27 -1.25
C ARG A 88 4.27 17.48 -0.35
N SER A 89 5.19 17.38 0.59
CA SER A 89 5.69 18.51 1.37
C SER A 89 7.22 18.55 1.30
N PHE A 90 7.75 19.75 1.52
CA PHE A 90 9.18 20.02 1.51
C PHE A 90 9.58 20.69 2.82
N ASP A 91 10.70 20.26 3.39
CA ASP A 91 11.35 20.92 4.51
C ASP A 91 12.85 21.09 4.20
N PRO A 92 13.35 22.32 4.00
CA PRO A 92 12.61 23.58 4.01
C PRO A 92 11.63 23.74 2.84
N ASN A 93 10.60 24.58 3.01
CA ASN A 93 9.58 24.86 1.99
C ASN A 93 10.07 25.75 0.83
N THR A 94 11.26 26.32 0.97
CA THR A 94 11.96 27.07 -0.07
C THR A 94 13.19 26.30 -0.50
N PHE A 95 13.42 26.21 -1.80
CA PHE A 95 14.62 25.56 -2.32
C PHE A 95 15.87 26.40 -2.02
N ASP A 96 16.84 25.80 -1.31
CA ASP A 96 18.18 26.34 -1.11
C ASP A 96 19.20 25.22 -1.32
N ILE A 97 20.05 25.37 -2.33
CA ILE A 97 21.07 24.40 -2.76
C ILE A 97 22.10 24.08 -1.67
N THR A 98 22.25 24.96 -0.67
CA THR A 98 23.18 24.76 0.44
C THR A 98 22.59 23.94 1.58
N SER A 99 21.28 23.71 1.55
CA SER A 99 20.54 23.02 2.60
C SER A 99 20.17 21.59 2.18
N THR A 100 20.01 20.70 3.16
CA THR A 100 19.38 19.40 2.92
C THR A 100 17.89 19.62 2.73
N LEU A 101 17.36 19.14 1.61
CA LEU A 101 15.94 19.16 1.33
C LEU A 101 15.33 17.82 1.73
N ALA A 102 14.43 17.84 2.71
CA ALA A 102 13.56 16.71 3.01
C ALA A 102 12.33 16.78 2.11
N ILE A 103 12.10 15.70 1.37
CA ILE A 103 10.96 15.52 0.47
C ILE A 103 10.09 14.43 1.09
N THR A 104 8.86 14.81 1.37
CA THR A 104 7.92 13.98 2.10
C THR A 104 6.73 13.68 1.19
N ILE A 105 6.43 12.40 0.99
CA ILE A 105 5.30 11.92 0.19
C ILE A 105 4.31 11.18 1.08
N ASP A 106 3.08 11.68 1.16
CA ASP A 106 1.98 11.14 1.94
C ASP A 106 0.86 10.63 1.01
N TRP A 107 0.26 9.48 1.32
CA TRP A 107 -0.89 8.93 0.59
C TRP A 107 -2.18 8.80 1.42
N GLY A 108 -2.16 9.26 2.68
CA GLY A 108 -3.32 9.51 3.52
C GLY A 108 -4.32 8.35 3.67
N ASP A 109 -3.87 7.10 3.82
CA ASP A 109 -4.78 5.95 4.00
C ASP A 109 -5.32 5.85 5.45
N GLN A 110 -6.36 6.64 5.73
CA GLN A 110 -7.08 6.66 7.02
C GLN A 110 -7.63 5.30 7.49
N ARG A 111 -7.58 4.24 6.67
CA ARG A 111 -8.01 2.89 7.05
C ARG A 111 -7.01 2.18 7.96
N LEU A 112 -5.77 2.65 8.02
CA LEU A 112 -4.69 2.11 8.86
C LEU A 112 -4.22 3.16 9.87
N ALA A 113 -5.07 3.47 10.85
CA ALA A 113 -4.83 4.54 11.84
C ALA A 113 -3.56 4.39 12.72
N ASP A 114 -2.91 3.23 12.72
CA ASP A 114 -1.71 2.94 13.53
C ASP A 114 -0.41 2.92 12.69
N VAL A 115 -0.45 3.35 11.42
CA VAL A 115 0.71 3.35 10.52
C VAL A 115 0.93 4.75 9.97
N GLU A 116 2.19 5.20 9.91
CA GLU A 116 2.55 6.42 9.19
C GLU A 116 2.45 6.14 7.69
N ASP A 117 1.51 6.82 7.02
CA ASP A 117 1.27 6.72 5.58
C ASP A 117 2.16 7.69 4.78
N GLU A 118 3.43 7.74 5.16
CA GLU A 118 4.38 8.71 4.64
C GLU A 118 5.75 8.06 4.36
N ILE A 119 6.45 8.58 3.36
CA ILE A 119 7.89 8.37 3.16
C ILE A 119 8.61 9.71 3.05
N THR A 120 9.71 9.85 3.78
CA THR A 120 10.58 11.02 3.72
C THR A 120 11.95 10.64 3.18
N VAL A 121 12.40 11.36 2.15
CA VAL A 121 13.72 11.23 1.51
C VAL A 121 14.48 12.54 1.68
N GLN A 122 15.73 12.44 2.14
CA GLN A 122 16.62 13.59 2.25
C GLN A 122 17.55 13.63 1.04
N ALA A 123 17.58 14.78 0.37
CA ALA A 123 18.45 15.04 -0.78
C ALA A 123 19.33 16.26 -0.52
N VAL A 124 20.56 16.18 -1.02
CA VAL A 124 21.50 17.31 -1.06
C VAL A 124 21.93 17.48 -2.51
N PHE A 125 21.83 18.71 -3.01
CA PHE A 125 22.16 19.02 -4.39
C PHE A 125 23.48 19.82 -4.43
N PRO A 126 24.38 19.55 -5.39
CA PRO A 126 25.63 20.28 -5.50
C PRO A 126 25.41 21.64 -6.16
N ASP A 127 26.15 22.66 -5.72
CA ASP A 127 26.12 23.96 -6.38
C ASP A 127 26.93 23.95 -7.69
N ILE A 128 26.22 23.71 -8.80
CA ILE A 128 26.78 23.63 -10.16
C ILE A 128 26.22 24.70 -11.10
N CYS A 129 25.37 25.59 -10.60
CA CYS A 129 24.75 26.63 -11.40
C CYS A 129 25.70 27.84 -11.55
N PRO A 130 25.80 28.42 -12.76
CA PRO A 130 26.78 29.46 -13.10
C PRO A 130 26.57 30.80 -12.40
#